data_AF-A0A7X4GJ50-F1
#
_entry.id   AF-A0A7X4GJ50-F1
#
_cell.length_a   1.000
_cell.length_b   1.000
_cell.length_c   1.000
_cell.angle_alpha   90.00
_cell.angle_beta   90.00
_cell.angle_gamma   90.00
#
_symmetry.space_group_name_H-M   'P 1'
#
loop_
_entity.id
_entity.type
_entity.pdbx_description
1 polymer ?
#
loop_
_entity_poly.entity_id
_entity_poly.type
_entity_poly.pdbx_seq_one_letter_code
_entity_poly.pdbx_strand_id
1 'polypeptide(L)'
;MFALFNASGAASNAADRTNLPFRVHGHRFVFLDALRGVAAIAVIFFHRKDMLPGNLFKHGYLAVDFFFMLSGFVIAYAYEDKLRSKMHLGDFVVKRLKRLMPLVVLGATLGLSIETLRAFWKSDPALLHDAIITFPFTAATLPSPRTQSFEAFGVNPVVWSLFFELIANFVYAAIVRKLSNTLLITIIAISGLAMVAIGFSFDSVEVGNKYSSLQFGLARVTFPFFFGVLLFRLRNVDMRALGGVSATLIAVSLAGILLAPVATPWPQLHVRHG
;
A
#
# COMPACT_ATOMS: atom_id res chain seq x y z
N MET A 1 -21.17 -56.22 -36.83
CA MET A 1 -22.61 -55.91 -36.99
C MET A 1 -23.18 -55.78 -35.57
N PHE A 2 -23.55 -54.56 -35.16
CA PHE A 2 -24.11 -54.14 -33.85
C PHE A 2 -23.16 -54.29 -32.63
N ALA A 3 -22.63 -53.28 -31.94
CA ALA A 3 -22.87 -51.84 -31.84
C ALA A 3 -24.34 -51.45 -31.70
N LEU A 4 -24.90 -51.59 -30.49
CA LEU A 4 -25.98 -50.76 -29.91
C LEU A 4 -26.19 -51.20 -28.45
N PHE A 5 -26.58 -50.26 -27.59
CA PHE A 5 -26.76 -50.38 -26.13
C PHE A 5 -25.52 -50.32 -25.23
N ASN A 6 -24.92 -49.12 -25.10
CA ASN A 6 -24.94 -48.45 -23.79
C ASN A 6 -24.67 -46.93 -23.90
N ALA A 7 -25.41 -46.25 -24.77
CA ALA A 7 -25.34 -44.80 -24.97
C ALA A 7 -26.66 -44.14 -24.56
N SER A 8 -27.00 -44.18 -23.26
CA SER A 8 -28.17 -43.46 -22.75
C SER A 8 -27.98 -42.86 -21.34
N GLY A 9 -26.74 -42.67 -20.90
CA GLY A 9 -26.42 -42.02 -19.62
C GLY A 9 -25.50 -40.78 -19.71
N ALA A 10 -24.97 -40.46 -20.89
CA ALA A 10 -23.91 -39.45 -21.03
C ALA A 10 -24.34 -38.12 -21.68
N ALA A 11 -25.63 -37.96 -22.03
CA ALA A 11 -26.11 -36.82 -22.82
C ALA A 11 -27.04 -35.83 -22.07
N SER A 12 -27.27 -35.99 -20.77
CA SER A 12 -28.14 -35.07 -19.99
C SER A 12 -27.40 -34.02 -19.14
N ASN A 13 -26.07 -34.08 -19.02
CA ASN A 13 -25.30 -33.17 -18.15
C ASN A 13 -24.50 -32.08 -18.89
N ALA A 14 -24.70 -31.91 -20.20
CA ALA A 14 -24.00 -30.90 -20.99
C ALA A 14 -24.77 -29.57 -21.16
N ALA A 15 -26.08 -29.54 -20.88
CA ALA A 15 -26.93 -28.38 -21.15
C ALA A 15 -27.20 -27.45 -19.94
N ASP A 16 -26.74 -27.80 -18.73
CA ASP A 16 -27.04 -27.03 -17.50
C ASP A 16 -25.82 -26.25 -16.95
N ARG A 17 -24.80 -25.99 -17.79
CA ARG A 17 -23.59 -25.26 -17.38
C ARG A 17 -23.54 -23.80 -17.84
N THR A 18 -24.62 -23.28 -18.41
CA THR A 18 -24.65 -21.94 -19.04
C THR A 18 -25.30 -20.84 -18.18
N ASN A 19 -25.87 -21.15 -17.01
CA ASN A 19 -26.62 -20.17 -16.19
C ASN A 19 -26.02 -19.90 -14.79
N LEU A 20 -24.69 -19.91 -14.64
CA LEU A 20 -24.06 -19.32 -13.45
C LEU A 20 -23.61 -17.89 -13.78
N PRO A 21 -24.15 -16.85 -13.11
CA PRO A 21 -23.79 -15.44 -13.37
C PRO A 21 -22.36 -15.08 -12.91
N PHE A 22 -21.58 -16.05 -12.43
CA PHE A 22 -20.20 -15.83 -11.99
C PHE A 22 -19.23 -16.77 -12.72
N ARG A 23 -18.87 -16.35 -13.93
CA ARG A 23 -17.66 -16.82 -14.60
C ARG A 23 -16.43 -16.30 -13.84
N VAL A 24 -15.89 -17.09 -12.92
CA VAL A 24 -14.60 -16.83 -12.26
C VAL A 24 -13.47 -17.01 -13.28
N HIS A 25 -13.17 -15.97 -14.07
CA HIS A 25 -12.01 -15.93 -14.96
C HIS A 25 -10.81 -15.40 -14.21
N GLY A 26 -9.93 -16.31 -13.77
CA GLY A 26 -8.66 -16.01 -13.12
C GLY A 26 -8.82 -15.49 -11.68
N HIS A 27 -8.01 -15.96 -10.76
CA HIS A 27 -7.94 -15.49 -9.37
C HIS A 27 -7.45 -14.02 -9.27
N ARG A 28 -8.20 -13.07 -9.83
CA ARG A 28 -7.98 -11.64 -9.64
C ARG A 28 -8.96 -11.17 -8.58
N PHE A 29 -8.45 -10.64 -7.48
CA PHE A 29 -9.28 -10.09 -6.42
C PHE A 29 -9.89 -8.76 -6.87
N VAL A 30 -10.94 -8.82 -7.69
CA VAL A 30 -11.64 -7.64 -8.26
C VAL A 30 -12.03 -6.66 -7.15
N PHE A 31 -12.48 -7.17 -6.00
CA PHE A 31 -12.81 -6.35 -4.84
C PHE A 31 -11.60 -5.61 -4.24
N LEU A 32 -10.44 -6.27 -4.13
CA LEU A 32 -9.22 -5.62 -3.64
C LEU A 32 -8.68 -4.59 -4.64
N ASP A 33 -8.81 -4.85 -5.93
CA ASP A 33 -8.45 -3.90 -6.99
C ASP A 33 -9.39 -2.67 -6.96
N ALA A 34 -10.70 -2.86 -6.71
CA ALA A 34 -11.65 -1.76 -6.54
C ALA A 34 -11.34 -0.91 -5.30
N LEU A 35 -11.07 -1.54 -4.14
CA LEU A 35 -10.65 -0.85 -2.91
C LEU A 35 -9.37 -0.04 -3.10
N ARG A 36 -8.39 -0.57 -3.84
CA ARG A 36 -7.18 0.18 -4.23
C ARG A 36 -7.51 1.41 -5.07
N GLY A 37 -8.45 1.29 -6.00
CA GLY A 37 -8.93 2.42 -6.79
C GLY A 37 -9.51 3.53 -5.91
N VAL A 38 -10.38 3.17 -4.96
CA VAL A 38 -10.96 4.12 -3.99
C VAL A 38 -9.87 4.79 -3.15
N ALA A 39 -8.93 4.00 -2.61
CA ALA A 39 -7.80 4.51 -1.84
C ALA A 39 -6.91 5.46 -2.67
N ALA A 40 -6.66 5.15 -3.95
CA ALA A 40 -5.88 6.01 -4.84
C ALA A 40 -6.56 7.36 -5.10
N ILE A 41 -7.88 7.36 -5.31
CA ILE A 41 -8.67 8.58 -5.48
C ILE A 41 -8.60 9.45 -4.21
N ALA A 42 -8.71 8.83 -3.03
CA ALA A 42 -8.57 9.54 -1.75
C ALA A 42 -7.20 10.20 -1.59
N VAL A 43 -6.11 9.54 -2.01
CA VAL A 43 -4.75 10.10 -1.98
C VAL A 43 -4.62 11.32 -2.91
N ILE A 44 -5.25 11.29 -4.10
CA ILE A 44 -5.23 12.42 -5.03
C ILE A 44 -5.90 13.64 -4.39
N PHE A 45 -7.10 13.48 -3.83
CA PHE A 45 -7.81 14.59 -3.19
C PHE A 45 -7.14 15.08 -1.91
N PHE A 46 -6.44 14.21 -1.18
CA PHE A 46 -5.65 14.62 -0.02
C PHE A 46 -4.50 15.59 -0.40
N HIS A 47 -3.81 15.33 -1.52
CA HIS A 47 -2.74 16.21 -1.99
C HIS A 47 -3.29 17.46 -2.71
N ARG A 48 -4.51 17.40 -3.21
CA ARG A 48 -5.21 18.49 -3.91
C ARG A 48 -6.32 19.09 -3.03
N LYS A 49 -5.93 19.62 -1.87
CA LYS A 49 -6.82 20.25 -0.88
C LYS A 49 -7.60 21.45 -1.46
N ASP A 50 -7.12 22.02 -2.55
CA ASP A 50 -7.71 23.11 -3.33
C ASP A 50 -8.87 22.69 -4.23
N MET A 51 -8.99 21.40 -4.57
CA MET A 51 -9.99 20.92 -5.53
C MET A 51 -11.38 20.67 -4.92
N LEU A 52 -11.48 20.52 -3.59
CA LEU A 52 -12.75 20.24 -2.92
C LEU A 52 -12.93 21.15 -1.69
N PRO A 53 -14.08 21.84 -1.55
CA PRO A 53 -14.38 22.63 -0.37
C PRO A 53 -14.44 21.74 0.88
N GLY A 54 -13.93 22.25 2.01
CA GLY A 54 -14.04 21.59 3.31
C GLY A 54 -12.95 20.56 3.66
N ASN A 55 -11.95 20.34 2.78
CA ASN A 55 -10.87 19.36 3.00
C ASN A 55 -11.45 17.98 3.38
N LEU A 56 -12.42 17.48 2.59
CA LEU A 56 -13.18 16.24 2.86
C LEU A 56 -12.29 14.99 3.04
N PHE A 57 -11.05 15.02 2.55
CA PHE A 57 -10.09 13.92 2.65
C PHE A 57 -8.94 14.22 3.62
N LYS A 58 -9.19 14.88 4.77
CA LYS A 58 -8.13 15.22 5.76
C LYS A 58 -7.26 14.02 6.16
N HIS A 59 -7.87 12.84 6.24
CA HIS A 59 -7.23 11.59 6.64
C HIS A 59 -6.77 10.75 5.45
N GLY A 60 -6.72 11.32 4.23
CA GLY A 60 -6.34 10.58 3.02
C GLY A 60 -4.92 10.01 3.07
N TYR A 61 -4.05 10.51 3.94
CA TYR A 61 -2.77 9.86 4.22
C TYR A 61 -2.92 8.42 4.75
N LEU A 62 -4.01 8.07 5.44
CA LEU A 62 -4.30 6.70 5.93
C LEU A 62 -4.59 5.71 4.81
N ALA A 63 -4.93 6.18 3.61
CA ALA A 63 -5.03 5.32 2.43
C ALA A 63 -3.69 4.65 2.10
N VAL A 64 -2.56 5.30 2.45
CA VAL A 64 -1.22 4.70 2.30
C VAL A 64 -1.05 3.50 3.23
N ASP A 65 -1.50 3.60 4.48
CA ASP A 65 -1.48 2.51 5.45
C ASP A 65 -2.34 1.33 4.96
N PHE A 66 -3.47 1.62 4.32
CA PHE A 66 -4.29 0.61 3.64
C PHE A 66 -3.54 -0.07 2.47
N PHE A 67 -2.80 0.68 1.64
CA PHE A 67 -1.96 0.11 0.59
C PHE A 67 -0.87 -0.82 1.16
N PHE A 68 -0.22 -0.44 2.26
CA PHE A 68 0.77 -1.29 2.93
C PHE A 68 0.16 -2.60 3.42
N MET A 69 -1.00 -2.54 4.06
CA MET A 69 -1.71 -3.72 4.52
C MET A 69 -2.09 -4.64 3.36
N LEU A 70 -2.63 -4.10 2.26
CA LEU A 70 -2.92 -4.89 1.07
C LEU A 70 -1.66 -5.47 0.42
N SER A 71 -0.54 -4.76 0.48
CA SER A 71 0.73 -5.26 -0.04
C SER A 71 1.17 -6.50 0.74
N GLY A 72 1.18 -6.43 2.07
CA GLY A 72 1.50 -7.57 2.94
C GLY A 72 0.60 -8.78 2.70
N PHE A 73 -0.72 -8.56 2.63
CA PHE A 73 -1.69 -9.63 2.34
C PHE A 73 -1.43 -10.30 0.99
N VAL A 74 -1.31 -9.51 -0.09
CA VAL A 74 -1.14 -10.05 -1.45
C VAL A 74 0.20 -10.74 -1.63
N ILE A 75 1.24 -10.27 -0.96
CA ILE A 75 2.57 -10.87 -1.04
C ILE A 75 2.64 -12.18 -0.27
N ALA A 76 2.05 -12.22 0.92
CA ALA A 76 1.91 -13.47 1.65
C ALA A 76 1.13 -14.49 0.81
N TYR A 77 -0.01 -14.08 0.23
CA TYR A 77 -0.80 -14.91 -0.68
C TYR A 77 -0.03 -15.44 -1.89
N ALA A 78 0.71 -14.58 -2.58
CA ALA A 78 1.34 -14.95 -3.84
C ALA A 78 2.70 -15.67 -3.69
N TYR A 79 3.39 -15.45 -2.57
CA TYR A 79 4.81 -15.83 -2.42
C TYR A 79 5.16 -16.55 -1.10
N GLU A 80 4.32 -16.57 -0.05
CA GLU A 80 4.73 -17.18 1.23
C GLU A 80 5.15 -18.64 1.06
N ASP A 81 4.33 -19.49 0.45
CA ASP A 81 4.63 -20.91 0.25
C ASP A 81 5.88 -21.11 -0.64
N LYS A 82 6.07 -20.25 -1.64
CA LYS A 82 7.22 -20.30 -2.56
C LYS A 82 8.51 -19.93 -1.85
N LEU A 83 8.49 -18.86 -1.04
CA LEU A 83 9.64 -18.39 -0.27
C LEU A 83 10.02 -19.37 0.85
N ARG A 84 9.03 -20.02 1.48
CA ARG A 84 9.24 -21.06 2.48
C ARG A 84 9.87 -22.33 1.91
N SER A 85 9.58 -22.66 0.65
CA SER A 85 10.03 -23.91 0.03
C SER A 85 11.28 -23.76 -0.84
N LYS A 86 11.17 -23.14 -2.02
CA LYS A 86 12.16 -23.26 -3.11
C LYS A 86 12.62 -21.95 -3.72
N MET A 87 11.98 -20.83 -3.41
CA MET A 87 12.27 -19.55 -4.06
C MET A 87 13.43 -18.82 -3.38
N HIS A 88 14.42 -18.40 -4.17
CA HIS A 88 15.53 -17.57 -3.67
C HIS A 88 15.08 -16.12 -3.47
N LEU A 89 15.73 -15.42 -2.54
CA LEU A 89 15.46 -14.02 -2.25
C LEU A 89 15.63 -13.15 -3.50
N GLY A 90 16.71 -13.35 -4.28
CA GLY A 90 16.98 -12.61 -5.51
C GLY A 90 15.84 -12.68 -6.54
N ASP A 91 15.27 -13.87 -6.76
CA ASP A 91 14.15 -14.05 -7.70
C ASP A 91 12.91 -13.26 -7.27
N PHE A 92 12.67 -13.16 -5.96
CA PHE A 92 11.54 -12.42 -5.42
C PHE A 92 11.75 -10.92 -5.65
N VAL A 93 12.95 -10.44 -5.33
CA VAL A 93 13.35 -9.05 -5.49
C VAL A 93 13.23 -8.61 -6.94
N VAL A 94 13.76 -9.39 -7.88
CA VAL A 94 13.67 -9.09 -9.31
C VAL A 94 12.21 -9.00 -9.77
N LYS A 95 11.34 -9.91 -9.32
CA LYS A 95 9.89 -9.85 -9.63
C LYS A 95 9.24 -8.60 -9.05
N ARG A 96 9.62 -8.18 -7.84
CA ARG A 96 9.11 -6.96 -7.20
C ARG A 96 9.56 -5.70 -7.94
N LEU A 97 10.84 -5.61 -8.29
CA LEU A 97 11.40 -4.48 -9.04
C LEU A 97 10.78 -4.37 -10.44
N LYS A 98 10.66 -5.47 -11.19
CA LYS A 98 10.00 -5.47 -12.51
C LYS A 98 8.55 -4.98 -12.47
N ARG A 99 7.87 -5.18 -11.34
CA ARG A 99 6.48 -4.72 -11.14
C ARG A 99 6.40 -3.25 -10.74
N LEU A 100 7.29 -2.77 -9.88
CA LEU A 100 7.22 -1.43 -9.30
C LEU A 100 7.95 -0.36 -10.13
N MET A 101 9.13 -0.69 -10.65
CA MET A 101 10.00 0.27 -11.35
C MET A 101 9.33 0.98 -12.53
N PRO A 102 8.51 0.33 -13.38
CA PRO A 102 7.85 1.05 -14.48
C PRO A 102 7.01 2.23 -14.00
N LEU A 103 6.27 2.05 -12.89
CA LEU A 103 5.44 3.11 -12.32
C LEU A 103 6.27 4.18 -11.61
N VAL A 104 7.33 3.77 -10.90
CA VAL A 104 8.26 4.71 -10.24
C VAL A 104 8.94 5.61 -11.26
N VAL A 105 9.50 5.03 -12.32
CA VAL A 105 10.19 5.81 -13.36
C VAL A 105 9.21 6.74 -14.06
N LEU A 106 8.01 6.26 -14.42
CA LEU A 106 6.98 7.12 -14.99
C LEU A 106 6.64 8.30 -14.06
N GLY A 107 6.40 8.03 -12.78
CA GLY A 107 6.10 9.06 -11.78
C GLY A 107 7.24 10.04 -11.55
N ALA A 108 8.49 9.58 -11.57
CA ALA A 108 9.67 10.42 -11.44
C ALA A 108 9.88 11.30 -12.68
N THR A 109 9.67 10.75 -13.90
CA THR A 109 9.75 11.50 -15.15
C THR A 109 8.67 12.57 -15.22
N LEU A 110 7.43 12.25 -14.86
CA LEU A 110 6.35 13.24 -14.78
C LEU A 110 6.67 14.32 -13.75
N GLY A 111 7.18 13.95 -12.57
CA GLY A 111 7.63 14.88 -11.55
C GLY A 111 8.70 15.84 -12.06
N LEU A 112 9.73 15.31 -12.74
CA LEU A 112 10.77 16.12 -13.38
C LEU A 112 10.19 17.08 -14.42
N SER A 113 9.27 16.63 -15.28
CA SER A 113 8.62 17.51 -16.26
C SER A 113 7.83 18.63 -15.60
N ILE A 114 7.08 18.34 -14.54
CA ILE A 114 6.29 19.33 -13.79
C ILE A 114 7.20 20.35 -13.10
N GLU A 115 8.24 19.91 -12.40
CA GLU A 115 9.18 20.82 -11.72
C GLU A 115 9.99 21.65 -12.72
N THR A 116 10.30 21.10 -13.90
CA THR A 116 10.90 21.85 -15.01
C THR A 116 9.98 22.96 -15.51
N LEU A 117 8.70 22.64 -15.80
CA LEU A 117 7.71 23.64 -16.22
C LEU A 117 7.50 24.72 -15.16
N ARG A 118 7.50 24.33 -13.88
CA ARG A 118 7.39 25.24 -12.75
C ARG A 118 8.62 26.16 -12.64
N ALA A 119 9.83 25.64 -12.84
CA ALA A 119 11.05 26.43 -12.85
C ALA A 119 11.04 27.48 -13.97
N PHE A 120 10.58 27.10 -15.17
CA PHE A 120 10.39 28.03 -16.29
C PHE A 120 9.34 29.11 -15.97
N TRP A 121 8.16 28.72 -15.47
CA TRP A 121 7.08 29.65 -15.15
C TRP A 121 7.48 30.67 -14.06
N LYS A 122 8.22 30.20 -13.05
CA LYS A 122 8.69 31.05 -11.94
C LYS A 122 10.00 31.78 -12.23
N SER A 123 10.63 31.52 -13.39
CA SER A 123 11.97 32.03 -13.73
C SER A 123 12.99 31.76 -12.62
N ASP A 124 12.95 30.57 -12.04
CA ASP A 124 13.81 30.15 -10.91
C ASP A 124 14.70 28.96 -11.33
N PRO A 125 15.97 29.22 -11.73
CA PRO A 125 16.91 28.18 -12.12
C PRO A 125 17.24 27.19 -10.99
N ALA A 126 17.04 27.61 -9.74
CA ALA A 126 17.38 26.81 -8.57
C ALA A 126 16.44 25.60 -8.43
N LEU A 127 15.15 25.75 -8.81
CA LEU A 127 14.17 24.66 -8.88
C LEU A 127 14.55 23.61 -9.95
N LEU A 128 15.03 24.06 -11.11
CA LEU A 128 15.46 23.15 -12.17
C LEU A 128 16.68 22.32 -11.74
N HIS A 129 17.65 22.99 -11.12
CA HIS A 129 18.84 22.33 -10.57
C HIS A 129 18.48 21.29 -9.49
N ASP A 130 17.57 21.63 -8.58
CA ASP A 130 17.03 20.72 -7.56
C ASP A 130 16.37 19.48 -8.18
N ALA A 131 15.53 19.69 -9.19
CA ALA A 131 14.83 18.60 -9.88
C ALA A 131 15.82 17.65 -10.59
N ILE A 132 16.85 18.18 -11.24
CA ILE A 132 17.87 17.38 -11.93
C ILE A 132 18.67 16.51 -10.95
N ILE A 133 19.08 17.06 -9.79
CA ILE A 133 19.85 16.32 -8.78
C ILE A 133 18.98 15.23 -8.14
N THR A 134 17.73 15.52 -7.82
CA THR A 134 16.88 14.60 -7.06
C THR A 134 16.21 13.52 -7.92
N PHE A 135 16.09 13.75 -9.24
CA PHE A 135 15.50 12.81 -10.19
C PHE A 135 16.12 11.39 -10.16
N PRO A 136 17.44 11.18 -10.30
CA PRO A 136 18.01 9.82 -10.36
C PRO A 136 17.77 9.04 -9.06
N PHE A 137 17.81 9.70 -7.90
CA PHE A 137 17.51 9.07 -6.62
C PHE A 137 16.03 8.67 -6.52
N THR A 138 15.14 9.58 -6.90
CA THR A 138 13.70 9.32 -6.91
C THR A 138 13.34 8.19 -7.87
N ALA A 139 13.93 8.17 -9.07
CA ALA A 139 13.75 7.10 -10.06
C ALA A 139 14.31 5.76 -9.58
N ALA A 140 15.36 5.77 -8.75
CA ALA A 140 15.90 4.59 -8.09
C ALA A 140 15.14 4.19 -6.81
N THR A 141 14.07 4.92 -6.44
CA THR A 141 13.33 4.73 -5.18
C THR A 141 14.24 4.92 -3.95
N LEU A 142 15.18 5.87 -4.00
CA LEU A 142 16.10 6.19 -2.92
C LEU A 142 15.85 7.61 -2.39
N PRO A 143 16.12 7.86 -1.09
CA PRO A 143 16.15 9.22 -0.58
C PRO A 143 17.18 10.05 -1.34
N SER A 144 16.78 11.22 -1.81
CA SER A 144 17.69 12.15 -2.49
C SER A 144 18.63 12.82 -1.49
N PRO A 145 19.76 13.41 -1.94
CA PRO A 145 20.53 14.35 -1.13
C PRO A 145 19.66 15.51 -0.67
N ARG A 146 19.91 16.03 0.54
CA ARG A 146 19.21 17.22 1.02
C ARG A 146 19.66 18.42 0.19
N THR A 147 18.75 18.91 -0.62
CA THR A 147 18.92 20.09 -1.46
C THR A 147 18.04 21.22 -0.92
N GLN A 148 17.22 21.89 -1.73
CA GLN A 148 16.27 22.91 -1.27
C GLN A 148 14.98 22.30 -0.71
N SER A 149 14.66 21.07 -1.13
CA SER A 149 13.48 20.37 -0.66
C SER A 149 13.64 19.82 0.76
N PHE A 150 12.62 20.00 1.58
CA PHE A 150 12.50 19.32 2.88
C PHE A 150 12.00 17.87 2.74
N GLU A 151 11.46 17.52 1.57
CA GLU A 151 11.01 16.17 1.22
C GLU A 151 12.23 15.30 0.88
N ALA A 152 12.21 14.05 1.37
CA ALA A 152 13.31 13.12 1.15
C ALA A 152 13.35 12.55 -0.29
N PHE A 153 12.33 12.80 -1.10
CA PHE A 153 12.15 12.22 -2.45
C PHE A 153 11.82 13.33 -3.46
N GLY A 154 12.79 14.21 -3.76
CA GLY A 154 12.63 15.50 -4.46
C GLY A 154 11.50 15.61 -5.50
N VAL A 155 11.75 15.25 -6.77
CA VAL A 155 10.77 15.44 -7.87
C VAL A 155 9.44 14.69 -7.70
N ASN A 156 9.37 13.73 -6.78
CA ASN A 156 8.13 13.02 -6.49
C ASN A 156 8.07 12.62 -5.00
N PRO A 157 7.50 13.48 -4.14
CA PRO A 157 7.50 13.25 -2.71
C PRO A 157 6.70 12.02 -2.30
N VAL A 158 5.81 11.47 -3.13
CA VAL A 158 5.00 10.28 -2.80
C VAL A 158 5.78 8.96 -2.93
N VAL A 159 6.97 8.97 -3.53
CA VAL A 159 7.81 7.76 -3.70
C VAL A 159 8.26 7.16 -2.37
N TRP A 160 8.24 7.94 -1.28
CA TRP A 160 8.59 7.47 0.07
C TRP A 160 7.85 6.19 0.46
N SER A 161 6.56 6.07 0.12
CA SER A 161 5.79 4.89 0.49
C SER A 161 6.27 3.65 -0.26
N LEU A 162 6.63 3.78 -1.54
CA LEU A 162 7.17 2.67 -2.35
C LEU A 162 8.55 2.23 -1.86
N PHE A 163 9.38 3.17 -1.40
CA PHE A 163 10.66 2.86 -0.77
C PHE A 163 10.48 1.98 0.47
N PHE A 164 9.61 2.39 1.40
CA PHE A 164 9.33 1.61 2.59
C PHE A 164 8.62 0.29 2.29
N GLU A 165 7.71 0.27 1.31
CA GLU A 165 7.09 -0.98 0.85
C GLU A 165 8.16 -1.95 0.35
N LEU A 166 9.12 -1.48 -0.44
CA LEU A 166 10.21 -2.30 -0.95
C LEU A 166 11.07 -2.85 0.20
N ILE A 167 11.42 -2.03 1.20
CA ILE A 167 12.12 -2.49 2.42
C ILE A 167 11.31 -3.59 3.13
N ALA A 168 10.02 -3.36 3.37
CA ALA A 168 9.15 -4.33 4.04
C ALA A 168 9.09 -5.66 3.26
N ASN A 169 9.06 -5.59 1.92
CA ASN A 169 9.10 -6.77 1.05
C ASN A 169 10.39 -7.56 1.20
N PHE A 170 11.54 -6.88 1.19
CA PHE A 170 12.84 -7.51 1.39
C PHE A 170 12.93 -8.18 2.76
N VAL A 171 12.59 -7.44 3.82
CA VAL A 171 12.61 -7.94 5.20
C VAL A 171 11.69 -9.15 5.32
N TYR A 172 10.46 -9.05 4.82
CA TYR A 172 9.51 -10.16 4.82
C TYR A 172 10.08 -11.39 4.13
N ALA A 173 10.58 -11.26 2.90
CA ALA A 173 11.13 -12.39 2.15
C ALA A 173 12.37 -13.01 2.81
N ALA A 174 13.16 -12.21 3.53
CA ALA A 174 14.30 -12.71 4.31
C ALA A 174 13.88 -13.50 5.56
N ILE A 175 12.85 -13.03 6.29
CA ILE A 175 12.46 -13.62 7.57
C ILE A 175 11.35 -14.66 7.46
N VAL A 176 10.60 -14.71 6.35
CA VAL A 176 9.36 -15.52 6.23
C VAL A 176 9.55 -16.99 6.60
N ARG A 177 10.72 -17.58 6.30
CA ARG A 177 11.06 -18.97 6.65
C ARG A 177 11.02 -19.22 8.16
N LYS A 178 11.45 -18.24 8.96
CA LYS A 178 11.51 -18.29 10.43
C LYS A 178 10.35 -17.55 11.09
N LEU A 179 9.50 -16.89 10.31
CA LEU A 179 8.43 -16.04 10.82
C LEU A 179 7.27 -16.89 11.37
N SER A 180 7.29 -17.14 12.67
CA SER A 180 6.17 -17.74 13.42
C SER A 180 5.03 -16.73 13.62
N ASN A 181 3.84 -17.22 13.97
CA ASN A 181 2.71 -16.32 14.28
C ASN A 181 2.97 -15.49 15.54
N THR A 182 3.69 -16.05 16.52
CA THR A 182 4.09 -15.30 17.74
C THR A 182 5.01 -14.14 17.37
N LEU A 183 6.07 -14.38 16.60
CA LEU A 183 6.99 -13.31 16.17
C LEU A 183 6.25 -12.26 15.34
N LEU A 184 5.36 -12.69 14.45
CA LEU A 184 4.54 -11.79 13.64
C LEU A 184 3.68 -10.87 14.52
N ILE A 185 2.99 -11.42 15.53
CA ILE A 185 2.18 -10.65 16.48
C ILE A 185 3.06 -9.70 17.30
N THR A 186 4.25 -10.14 17.74
CA THR A 186 5.20 -9.27 18.45
C THR A 186 5.64 -8.09 17.60
N ILE A 187 5.97 -8.32 16.31
CA ILE A 187 6.34 -7.24 15.37
C ILE A 187 5.18 -6.25 15.22
N ILE A 188 3.95 -6.73 15.06
CA ILE A 188 2.75 -5.90 14.95
C ILE A 188 2.54 -5.09 16.25
N ALA A 189 2.67 -5.71 17.42
CA ALA A 189 2.47 -5.04 18.70
C ALA A 189 3.50 -3.93 18.93
N ILE A 190 4.78 -4.20 18.67
CA ILE A 190 5.87 -3.22 18.82
C ILE A 190 5.70 -2.06 17.84
N SER A 191 5.43 -2.35 16.57
CA SER A 191 5.23 -1.31 15.56
C SER A 191 3.95 -0.52 15.79
N GLY A 192 2.88 -1.14 16.30
CA GLY A 192 1.65 -0.48 16.72
C GLY A 192 1.89 0.48 17.89
N LEU A 193 2.65 0.06 18.91
CA LEU A 193 3.02 0.94 20.03
C LEU A 193 3.88 2.12 19.55
N ALA A 194 4.82 1.87 18.64
CA ALA A 194 5.61 2.93 18.03
C ALA A 194 4.73 3.93 17.26
N MET A 195 3.72 3.46 16.52
CA MET A 195 2.77 4.31 15.81
C MET A 195 1.93 5.17 16.77
N VAL A 196 1.50 4.61 17.90
CA VAL A 196 0.81 5.37 18.95
C VAL A 196 1.72 6.46 19.52
N ALA A 197 2.97 6.13 19.84
CA ALA A 197 3.94 7.10 20.34
C ALA A 197 4.23 8.22 19.33
N ILE A 198 4.36 7.87 18.03
CA ILE A 198 4.50 8.85 16.94
C ILE A 198 3.27 9.76 16.88
N GLY A 199 2.06 9.19 16.93
CA GLY A 199 0.81 9.96 16.92
C GLY A 199 0.77 11.01 18.03
N PHE A 200 1.19 10.66 19.25
CA PHE A 200 1.28 11.61 20.36
C PHE A 200 2.40 12.64 20.20
N SER A 201 3.51 12.27 19.57
CA SER A 201 4.70 13.13 19.45
C SER A 201 4.56 14.17 18.32
N PHE A 202 3.84 13.82 17.25
CA PHE A 202 3.69 14.64 16.05
C PHE A 202 2.27 15.19 15.85
N ASP A 203 1.33 14.87 16.75
CA ASP A 203 -0.12 15.15 16.62
C ASP A 203 -0.69 14.67 15.27
N SER A 204 -0.02 13.66 14.68
CA SER A 204 -0.29 13.13 13.34
C SER A 204 0.51 11.86 13.13
N VAL A 205 0.03 11.01 12.23
CA VAL A 205 0.79 9.86 11.71
C VAL A 205 1.20 10.04 10.25
N GLU A 206 1.07 11.26 9.71
CA GLU A 206 1.59 11.67 8.40
C GLU A 206 3.12 11.86 8.44
N VAL A 207 3.85 10.77 8.68
CA VAL A 207 5.31 10.75 8.78
C VAL A 207 5.93 9.88 7.68
N GLY A 208 7.22 10.09 7.42
CA GLY A 208 8.04 9.26 6.53
C GLY A 208 8.39 9.88 5.17
N ASN A 209 7.80 11.03 4.81
CA ASN A 209 8.08 11.73 3.55
C ASN A 209 9.23 12.74 3.65
N LYS A 210 9.42 13.37 4.81
CA LYS A 210 10.45 14.40 5.07
C LYS A 210 11.68 13.83 5.74
N TYR A 211 12.85 14.44 5.53
CA TYR A 211 14.10 14.04 6.20
C TYR A 211 14.00 13.96 7.72
N SER A 212 13.25 14.89 8.36
CA SER A 212 13.09 14.92 9.82
C SER A 212 12.26 13.74 10.36
N SER A 213 11.45 13.12 9.51
CA SER A 213 10.49 12.08 9.89
C SER A 213 10.71 10.75 9.18
N LEU A 214 11.72 10.65 8.32
CA LEU A 214 11.95 9.51 7.43
C LEU A 214 12.07 8.20 8.22
N GLN A 215 12.77 8.22 9.35
CA GLN A 215 12.94 7.08 10.24
C GLN A 215 11.61 6.52 10.77
N PHE A 216 10.60 7.37 10.98
CA PHE A 216 9.29 6.94 11.48
C PHE A 216 8.46 6.24 10.40
N GLY A 217 8.82 6.40 9.12
CA GLY A 217 8.25 5.65 8.00
C GLY A 217 8.43 4.14 8.15
N LEU A 218 9.47 3.67 8.84
CA LEU A 218 9.68 2.25 9.11
C LEU A 218 8.59 1.67 10.02
N ALA A 219 8.25 2.36 11.11
CA ALA A 219 7.17 1.93 11.99
C ALA A 219 5.83 1.93 11.23
N ARG A 220 5.62 2.99 10.43
CA ARG A 220 4.40 3.18 9.63
C ARG A 220 4.19 2.15 8.54
N VAL A 221 5.23 1.64 7.89
CA VAL A 221 5.07 0.53 6.94
C VAL A 221 4.94 -0.82 7.66
N THR A 222 5.71 -1.03 8.72
CA THR A 222 5.83 -2.33 9.39
C THR A 222 4.49 -2.76 9.98
N PHE A 223 3.82 -1.86 10.71
CA PHE A 223 2.54 -2.17 11.35
C PHE A 223 1.48 -2.69 10.36
N PRO A 224 1.02 -1.90 9.37
CA PRO A 224 -0.02 -2.35 8.45
C PRO A 224 0.43 -3.50 7.56
N PHE A 225 1.68 -3.50 7.07
CA PHE A 225 2.19 -4.55 6.19
C PHE A 225 2.12 -5.93 6.87
N PHE A 226 2.69 -6.06 8.07
CA PHE A 226 2.69 -7.34 8.78
C PHE A 226 1.30 -7.70 9.32
N PHE A 227 0.45 -6.71 9.63
CA PHE A 227 -0.96 -6.97 9.90
C PHE A 227 -1.66 -7.61 8.69
N GLY A 228 -1.38 -7.15 7.48
CA GLY A 228 -1.85 -7.78 6.24
C GLY A 228 -1.38 -9.23 6.06
N VAL A 229 -0.12 -9.53 6.42
CA VAL A 229 0.40 -10.91 6.45
C VAL A 229 -0.35 -11.77 7.46
N LEU A 230 -0.64 -11.24 8.66
CA LEU A 230 -1.40 -11.94 9.68
C LEU A 230 -2.82 -12.27 9.20
N LEU A 231 -3.50 -11.31 8.58
CA LEU A 231 -4.83 -11.52 7.98
C LEU A 231 -4.81 -12.66 6.95
N PHE A 232 -3.77 -12.74 6.10
CA PHE A 232 -3.63 -13.85 5.17
C PHE A 232 -3.47 -15.20 5.88
N ARG A 233 -2.69 -15.28 6.97
CA ARG A 233 -2.51 -16.54 7.70
C ARG A 233 -3.77 -16.98 8.44
N LEU A 234 -4.57 -16.03 8.91
CA LEU A 234 -5.86 -16.28 9.56
C LEU A 234 -7.01 -16.55 8.58
N ARG A 235 -6.79 -16.47 7.26
CA ARG A 235 -7.86 -16.61 6.24
C ARG A 235 -8.63 -17.94 6.29
N ASN A 236 -8.03 -18.98 6.86
CA ASN A 236 -8.62 -20.32 6.96
C ASN A 236 -9.52 -20.47 8.21
N VAL A 237 -9.58 -19.46 9.08
CA VAL A 237 -10.64 -19.36 10.08
C VAL A 237 -11.95 -19.11 9.32
N ASP A 238 -12.99 -19.88 9.61
CA ASP A 238 -14.20 -20.05 8.79
C ASP A 238 -14.97 -18.72 8.53
N MET A 239 -14.50 -17.92 7.56
CA MET A 239 -15.08 -16.62 7.20
C MET A 239 -16.25 -16.75 6.20
N ARG A 240 -16.71 -17.97 5.92
CA ARG A 240 -17.80 -18.26 4.97
C ARG A 240 -19.13 -17.60 5.36
N ALA A 241 -19.36 -17.34 6.64
CA ALA A 241 -20.53 -16.61 7.13
C ALA A 241 -20.49 -15.08 6.88
N LEU A 242 -19.34 -14.52 6.48
CA LEU A 242 -19.08 -13.07 6.47
C LEU A 242 -18.76 -12.50 5.08
N GLY A 243 -18.77 -13.29 4.00
CA GLY A 243 -18.15 -12.92 2.72
C GLY A 243 -18.63 -11.59 2.08
N GLY A 244 -19.92 -11.27 2.13
CA GLY A 244 -20.46 -10.00 1.61
C GLY A 244 -20.51 -8.87 2.64
N VAL A 245 -20.76 -9.22 3.90
CA VAL A 245 -20.88 -8.28 5.01
C VAL A 245 -19.50 -7.73 5.41
N SER A 246 -18.47 -8.57 5.45
CA SER A 246 -17.09 -8.14 5.77
C SER A 246 -16.52 -7.21 4.70
N ALA A 247 -16.77 -7.48 3.41
CA ALA A 247 -16.34 -6.63 2.31
C ALA A 247 -16.99 -5.24 2.39
N THR A 248 -18.31 -5.21 2.60
CA THR A 248 -19.06 -3.96 2.76
C THR A 248 -18.62 -3.20 4.01
N LEU A 249 -18.43 -3.88 5.14
CA LEU A 249 -17.92 -3.29 6.38
C LEU A 249 -16.52 -2.73 6.24
N ILE A 250 -15.61 -3.42 5.53
CA ILE A 250 -14.26 -2.91 5.24
C ILE A 250 -14.34 -1.65 4.37
N ALA A 251 -15.16 -1.68 3.31
CA ALA A 251 -15.33 -0.52 2.42
C ALA A 251 -15.96 0.68 3.15
N VAL A 252 -16.98 0.45 3.99
CA VAL A 252 -17.64 1.48 4.80
C VAL A 252 -16.71 1.99 5.89
N SER A 253 -15.93 1.13 6.54
CA SER A 253 -14.95 1.54 7.56
C SER A 253 -13.84 2.36 6.93
N LEU A 254 -13.31 1.94 5.77
CA LEU A 254 -12.31 2.71 5.04
C LEU A 254 -12.88 4.07 4.60
N ALA A 255 -14.07 4.10 4.00
CA ALA A 255 -14.71 5.35 3.61
C ALA A 255 -14.99 6.25 4.82
N GLY A 256 -15.47 5.68 5.93
CA GLY A 256 -15.75 6.38 7.17
C GLY A 256 -14.50 7.01 7.78
N ILE A 257 -13.38 6.28 7.84
CA ILE A 257 -12.11 6.81 8.34
C ILE A 257 -11.55 7.90 7.42
N LEU A 258 -11.61 7.71 6.10
CA LEU A 258 -11.06 8.67 5.13
C LEU A 258 -11.87 9.98 5.06
N LEU A 259 -13.19 9.88 5.23
CA LEU A 259 -14.13 11.00 5.16
C LEU A 259 -14.50 11.58 6.53
N ALA A 260 -14.00 10.99 7.62
CA ALA A 260 -14.32 11.42 8.98
C ALA A 260 -13.98 12.92 9.15
N PRO A 261 -14.97 13.79 9.45
CA PRO A 261 -14.68 15.15 9.87
C PRO A 261 -13.93 15.07 11.21
N VAL A 262 -12.88 15.86 11.36
CA VAL A 262 -12.17 15.96 12.65
C VAL A 262 -13.15 16.53 13.67
N ALA A 263 -13.65 15.69 14.57
CA ALA A 263 -14.27 16.14 15.79
C ALA A 263 -13.12 16.54 16.72
N THR A 264 -12.93 17.85 16.85
CA THR A 264 -12.07 18.57 17.80
C THR A 264 -10.54 18.42 17.64
N PRO A 265 -9.75 19.51 17.68
CA PRO A 265 -8.32 19.40 17.96
C PRO A 265 -8.13 18.68 19.29
N TRP A 266 -7.15 17.78 19.36
CA TRP A 266 -6.83 17.05 20.59
C TRP A 266 -6.63 18.08 21.72
N PRO A 267 -7.18 17.86 22.94
CA PRO A 267 -6.96 18.78 24.05
C PRO A 267 -5.45 18.88 24.22
N GLN A 268 -4.90 20.08 23.98
CA GLN A 268 -3.47 20.33 24.15
C GLN A 268 -3.12 20.03 25.61
N LEU A 269 -2.54 18.86 25.86
CA LEU A 269 -1.89 18.56 27.12
C LEU A 269 -0.74 19.55 27.21
N HIS A 270 -0.97 20.62 27.97
CA HIS A 270 0.03 21.63 28.27
C HIS A 270 1.16 20.94 29.03
N VAL A 271 2.15 20.43 28.30
CA VAL A 271 3.42 20.05 28.88
C VAL A 271 4.07 21.37 29.29
N ARG A 272 3.88 21.72 30.57
CA ARG A 272 4.63 22.80 31.20
C ARG A 272 6.10 22.39 31.14
N HIS A 273 6.85 23.00 30.22
CA HIS A 273 8.29 23.02 30.32
C HIS A 273 8.64 23.82 31.58
N GLY A 274 9.02 23.11 32.63
CA GLY A 274 9.74 23.65 33.79
C GLY A 274 11.23 23.59 33.55
#